data_AF-A0A7S2E1F5-F1
#
_entry.id   AF-A0A7S2E1F5-F1
#
_cell.length_a   1.000
_cell.length_b   1.000
_cell.length_c   1.000
_cell.angle_alpha   90.00
_cell.angle_beta   90.00
_cell.angle_gamma   90.00
#
_symmetry.space_group_name_H-M   'P 1'
#
loop_
_entity.id
_entity.type
_entity.pdbx_description
1 polymer ?
#
loop_
_entity_poly.entity_id
_entity_poly.type
_entity_poly.pdbx_seq_one_letter_code
_entity_poly.pdbx_strand_id
1 'polypeptide(L)'
;AAPSGATYQRAPGKQPCSFGKGCYRKNPKHFEDVDHPADHPLIMANNATLTQAAENVVPEAVTGMKRRPPWSADDELAEAASSEADLAAFDLEGAVATAVAAGATPPKLPPPAPAAAAVPQQPETAAHGTAVAGSASAPSSNTKAYTSADDRSMWLACLQETFLTTFAEDIFETHLALRSGTQPSSALAAARVTLLAPFQLLGAAATPAALSPLSDRGPYHPPEFQPLVRLEDSVAITLGYWRDDPSDPAPTLVVCRPNASKEGPGSTFTPLVETHLLHALIAQLQKSALAPSLYAAARRALAAALEA
;
A
#
# COMPACT_ATOMS: atom_id res chain seq x y z
N ALA A 1 -15.59 3.21 3.91
CA ALA A 1 -15.91 4.42 4.69
C ALA A 1 -15.06 5.58 4.17
N ALA A 2 -15.64 6.74 3.90
CA ALA A 2 -14.88 7.95 3.59
C ALA A 2 -14.17 8.44 4.87
N PRO A 3 -12.95 8.99 4.79
CA PRO A 3 -12.28 9.56 5.96
C PRO A 3 -13.14 10.70 6.54
N SER A 4 -13.47 10.61 7.82
CA SER A 4 -14.27 11.58 8.57
C SER A 4 -13.59 12.95 8.57
N GLY A 5 -14.05 13.85 7.70
CA GLY A 5 -13.56 15.23 7.58
C GLY A 5 -13.27 15.70 6.15
N ALA A 6 -13.27 14.80 5.16
CA ALA A 6 -13.01 15.15 3.76
C ALA A 6 -14.27 15.70 3.06
N THR A 7 -14.28 16.99 2.72
CA THR A 7 -15.32 17.62 1.88
C THR A 7 -15.02 17.43 0.39
N TYR A 8 -15.94 16.78 -0.33
CA TYR A 8 -15.89 16.61 -1.78
C TYR A 8 -16.89 17.56 -2.44
N GLN A 9 -16.40 18.59 -3.15
CA GLN A 9 -17.22 19.57 -3.84
C GLN A 9 -16.86 19.63 -5.32
N ARG A 10 -17.77 20.17 -6.14
CA ARG A 10 -17.44 20.50 -7.52
C ARG A 10 -16.50 21.70 -7.57
N ALA A 11 -15.71 21.80 -8.63
CA ALA A 11 -14.89 22.96 -8.92
C ALA A 11 -15.29 23.58 -10.28
N PRO A 12 -16.45 24.26 -10.36
CA PRO A 12 -16.90 24.88 -11.60
C PRO A 12 -15.85 25.84 -12.15
N GLY A 13 -15.49 25.70 -13.43
CA GLY A 13 -14.49 26.54 -14.09
C GLY A 13 -13.07 25.97 -14.07
N LYS A 14 -12.83 24.83 -13.41
CA LYS A 14 -11.60 24.04 -13.58
C LYS A 14 -11.70 23.12 -14.80
N GLN A 15 -10.56 22.55 -15.20
CA GLN A 15 -10.53 21.55 -16.26
C GLN A 15 -11.36 20.32 -15.84
N PRO A 16 -12.17 19.74 -16.73
CA PRO A 16 -12.95 18.55 -16.40
C PRO A 16 -12.01 17.36 -16.16
N CYS A 17 -12.30 16.56 -15.14
CA CYS A 17 -11.53 15.34 -14.87
C CYS A 17 -11.63 14.39 -16.07
N SER A 18 -10.48 13.88 -16.54
CA SER A 18 -10.41 12.91 -17.65
C SER A 18 -11.22 11.64 -17.40
N PHE A 19 -11.50 11.31 -16.13
CA PHE A 19 -12.28 10.13 -15.72
C PHE A 19 -13.75 10.45 -15.40
N GLY A 20 -14.14 11.73 -15.33
CA GLY A 20 -15.51 12.17 -15.08
C GLY A 20 -16.17 11.50 -13.88
N LYS A 21 -17.37 10.93 -14.08
CA LYS A 21 -18.12 10.19 -13.05
C LYS A 21 -17.45 8.88 -12.57
N GLY A 22 -16.50 8.36 -13.35
CA GLY A 22 -15.75 7.13 -13.03
C GLY A 22 -14.43 7.40 -12.32
N CYS A 23 -14.18 8.62 -11.86
CA CYS A 23 -12.95 8.94 -11.15
C CYS A 23 -12.90 8.17 -9.81
N TYR A 24 -11.84 7.38 -9.62
CA TYR A 24 -11.66 6.57 -8.41
C TYR A 24 -10.85 7.30 -7.32
N ARG A 25 -10.31 8.49 -7.62
CA ARG A 25 -9.49 9.28 -6.70
C ARG A 25 -10.36 9.78 -5.54
N LYS A 26 -9.87 9.62 -4.30
CA LYS A 26 -10.58 10.02 -3.07
C LYS A 26 -9.93 11.18 -2.32
N ASN A 27 -8.93 11.83 -2.90
CA ASN A 27 -8.28 12.99 -2.29
C ASN A 27 -9.14 14.26 -2.50
N PRO A 28 -9.57 14.98 -1.45
CA PRO A 28 -10.33 16.22 -1.57
C PRO A 28 -9.68 17.26 -2.49
N LYS A 29 -8.35 17.38 -2.46
CA LYS A 29 -7.59 18.33 -3.29
C LYS A 29 -7.79 18.10 -4.79
N HIS A 30 -7.96 16.84 -5.20
CA HIS A 30 -8.28 16.51 -6.60
C HIS A 30 -9.64 17.09 -7.02
N PHE A 31 -10.61 17.17 -6.11
CA PHE A 31 -11.93 17.78 -6.39
C PHE A 31 -11.90 19.32 -6.34
N GLU A 32 -10.86 19.94 -5.79
CA GLU A 32 -10.61 21.39 -5.84
C GLU A 32 -9.91 21.79 -7.16
N ASP A 33 -9.02 20.93 -7.65
CA ASP A 33 -8.18 21.22 -8.82
C ASP A 33 -8.86 20.88 -10.17
N VAL A 34 -9.75 19.88 -10.21
CA VAL A 34 -10.47 19.47 -11.43
C VAL A 34 -11.97 19.28 -11.22
N ASP A 35 -12.76 19.66 -12.22
CA ASP A 35 -14.22 19.60 -12.15
C ASP A 35 -14.73 18.17 -12.38
N HIS A 36 -15.76 17.80 -11.63
CA HIS A 36 -16.46 16.52 -11.74
C HIS A 36 -17.95 16.79 -11.92
N PRO A 37 -18.68 15.89 -12.58
CA PRO A 37 -20.12 16.05 -12.73
C PRO A 37 -20.84 15.86 -11.38
N ALA A 38 -22.04 16.43 -11.26
CA ALA A 38 -22.81 16.43 -10.00
C ALA A 38 -23.28 15.04 -9.57
N ASP A 39 -23.29 14.07 -10.48
CA ASP A 39 -23.64 12.66 -10.25
C ASP A 39 -22.45 11.81 -9.76
N HIS A 40 -21.30 12.42 -9.44
CA HIS A 40 -20.14 11.69 -8.93
C HIS A 40 -20.44 11.09 -7.52
N PRO A 41 -20.17 9.79 -7.27
CA PRO A 41 -20.55 9.12 -6.01
C PRO A 41 -20.06 9.82 -4.73
N LEU A 42 -18.82 10.34 -4.73
CA LEU A 42 -18.25 11.05 -3.58
C LEU A 42 -18.88 12.42 -3.34
N ILE A 43 -19.30 13.13 -4.39
CA ILE A 43 -19.97 14.44 -4.27
C ILE A 43 -21.41 14.24 -3.77
N MET A 44 -22.10 13.22 -4.29
CA MET A 44 -23.44 12.87 -3.83
C MET A 44 -23.46 12.44 -2.35
N ALA A 45 -22.51 11.62 -1.93
CA ALA A 45 -22.37 11.21 -0.53
C ALA A 45 -22.10 12.40 0.41
N ASN A 46 -21.26 13.36 -0.02
CA ASN A 46 -20.98 14.57 0.75
C ASN A 46 -22.23 15.46 0.89
N ASN A 47 -22.97 15.67 -0.20
CA ASN A 47 -24.20 16.47 -0.18
C ASN A 47 -25.30 15.84 0.70
N ALA A 48 -25.45 14.52 0.68
CA ALA A 48 -26.38 13.79 1.54
C ALA A 48 -26.02 13.91 3.03
N THR A 49 -24.73 13.89 3.35
CA THR A 49 -24.24 14.05 4.73
C THR A 49 -24.49 15.48 5.25
N LEU A 50 -24.30 16.50 4.41
CA LEU A 50 -24.57 17.90 4.75
C LEU A 50 -26.06 18.17 4.99
N THR A 51 -26.96 17.51 4.26
CA THR A 51 -28.41 17.66 4.48
C THR A 51 -28.83 17.04 5.82
N GLN A 52 -28.28 15.87 6.19
CA GLN A 52 -28.55 15.23 7.48
C GLN A 52 -27.96 15.99 8.68
N ALA A 53 -26.86 16.72 8.48
CA ALA A 53 -26.28 17.58 9.52
C ALA A 53 -27.11 18.86 9.73
N ALA A 54 -27.66 19.44 8.65
CA ALA A 54 -28.50 20.64 8.73
C ALA A 54 -29.87 20.37 9.38
N GLU A 55 -30.43 19.17 9.21
CA GLU A 55 -31.72 18.80 9.80
C GLU A 55 -31.63 18.44 11.30
N ASN A 56 -30.43 18.21 11.83
CA ASN A 56 -30.18 17.93 13.26
C ASN A 56 -29.81 19.16 14.11
N VAL A 57 -29.83 20.38 13.54
CA VAL A 57 -29.67 21.62 14.31
C VAL A 57 -31.04 22.15 14.72
N VAL A 58 -31.47 21.77 15.94
CA VAL A 58 -32.65 22.34 16.61
C VAL A 58 -32.33 23.81 17.00
N PRO A 59 -33.11 24.82 16.57
CA PRO A 59 -33.02 26.14 17.18
C PRO A 59 -33.79 26.17 18.51
N GLU A 60 -33.12 26.60 19.55
CA GLU A 60 -33.67 26.75 20.90
C GLU A 60 -34.66 27.95 20.96
N ALA A 61 -35.90 27.62 21.35
CA ALA A 61 -36.95 28.46 21.95
C ALA A 61 -37.52 29.68 21.21
N VAL A 62 -38.76 29.51 20.68
CA VAL A 62 -39.86 30.46 20.95
C VAL A 62 -41.14 29.68 21.26
N THR A 63 -41.80 30.11 22.33
CA THR A 63 -42.94 29.51 23.02
C THR A 63 -44.24 29.49 22.21
N GLY A 64 -44.94 28.35 22.28
CA GLY A 64 -46.39 28.30 22.47
C GLY A 64 -47.28 28.22 21.22
N MET A 65 -47.79 27.01 20.93
CA MET A 65 -49.23 26.80 20.69
C MET A 65 -49.57 25.31 20.58
N LYS A 66 -50.61 24.92 21.33
CA LYS A 66 -51.22 23.59 21.35
C LYS A 66 -51.82 23.26 19.98
N ARG A 67 -51.54 22.09 19.43
CA ARG A 67 -52.52 21.28 18.68
C ARG A 67 -52.33 19.78 18.92
N ARG A 68 -53.46 19.13 19.10
CA ARG A 68 -53.69 17.68 19.33
C ARG A 68 -53.36 16.87 18.06
N PRO A 69 -52.94 15.61 18.18
CA PRO A 69 -52.73 14.72 17.03
C PRO A 69 -54.02 14.00 16.63
N PRO A 70 -54.13 13.54 15.37
CA PRO A 70 -54.99 12.42 15.03
C PRO A 70 -54.17 11.15 14.72
N TRP A 71 -54.54 10.06 15.41
CA TRP A 71 -54.50 8.66 14.92
C TRP A 71 -53.10 8.04 14.68
N SER A 72 -52.49 7.35 15.66
CA SER A 72 -52.52 5.87 15.91
C SER A 72 -52.22 5.03 14.68
N ALA A 73 -51.16 4.22 14.59
CA ALA A 73 -50.72 3.07 15.39
C ALA A 73 -50.80 1.82 14.49
N ASP A 74 -49.76 1.01 14.60
CA ASP A 74 -49.67 -0.42 14.25
C ASP A 74 -49.38 -0.82 12.79
N ASP A 75 -48.76 -2.01 12.70
CA ASP A 75 -48.15 -2.73 11.57
C ASP A 75 -46.72 -2.29 11.15
N GLU A 76 -45.69 -3.13 11.14
CA GLU A 76 -45.59 -4.58 11.34
C GLU A 76 -44.13 -4.96 11.62
N LEU A 77 -43.96 -6.06 12.34
CA LEU A 77 -42.70 -6.77 12.61
C LEU A 77 -42.25 -7.58 11.39
N ALA A 78 -40.95 -7.92 11.38
CA ALA A 78 -40.32 -9.12 10.81
C ALA A 78 -39.48 -8.96 9.51
N GLU A 79 -38.57 -9.94 9.36
CA GLU A 79 -37.48 -10.12 8.37
C GLU A 79 -36.14 -9.46 8.77
N ALA A 80 -35.27 -10.02 9.62
CA ALA A 80 -34.66 -11.36 9.69
C ALA A 80 -33.64 -11.67 8.56
N ALA A 81 -32.37 -11.60 8.95
CA ALA A 81 -31.24 -12.46 8.59
C ALA A 81 -31.30 -13.31 7.29
N SER A 82 -30.49 -12.94 6.29
CA SER A 82 -29.92 -13.89 5.32
C SER A 82 -28.71 -13.31 4.59
N SER A 83 -27.48 -13.76 4.91
CA SER A 83 -26.38 -13.94 3.93
C SER A 83 -25.06 -14.37 4.63
N GLU A 84 -24.98 -15.60 5.15
CA GLU A 84 -23.70 -16.24 5.54
C GLU A 84 -23.63 -17.72 5.11
N ALA A 85 -24.06 -18.06 3.89
CA ALA A 85 -24.07 -19.46 3.43
C ALA A 85 -23.55 -19.76 2.02
N ASP A 86 -22.99 -18.79 1.28
CA ASP A 86 -22.61 -19.01 -0.14
C ASP A 86 -21.09 -19.13 -0.44
N LEU A 87 -20.26 -19.51 0.54
CA LEU A 87 -18.80 -19.65 0.32
C LEU A 87 -18.22 -21.06 0.54
N ALA A 88 -19.04 -22.10 0.55
CA ALA A 88 -18.56 -23.48 0.73
C ALA A 88 -18.94 -24.41 -0.43
N ALA A 89 -18.43 -24.16 -1.64
CA ALA A 89 -18.31 -25.18 -2.69
C ALA A 89 -17.42 -24.71 -3.85
N PHE A 90 -16.09 -24.86 -3.72
CA PHE A 90 -15.23 -24.97 -4.90
C PHE A 90 -14.21 -26.09 -4.65
N ASP A 91 -14.55 -27.26 -5.18
CA ASP A 91 -13.73 -28.46 -5.20
C ASP A 91 -12.63 -28.30 -6.26
N LEU A 92 -11.38 -28.18 -5.79
CA LEU A 92 -10.19 -27.97 -6.62
C LEU A 92 -9.64 -29.28 -7.22
N GLU A 93 -10.11 -30.45 -6.76
CA GLU A 93 -9.58 -31.74 -7.21
C GLU A 93 -10.21 -32.20 -8.54
N GLY A 94 -11.40 -31.73 -8.88
CA GLY A 94 -12.08 -32.04 -10.16
C GLY A 94 -11.44 -31.39 -11.40
N ALA A 95 -10.80 -30.22 -11.25
CA ALA A 95 -10.30 -29.44 -12.39
C ALA A 95 -8.96 -29.97 -12.95
N VAL A 96 -8.18 -30.68 -12.14
CA VAL A 96 -6.86 -31.22 -12.56
C VAL A 96 -7.03 -32.53 -13.35
N ALA A 97 -8.10 -33.30 -13.09
CA ALA A 97 -8.38 -34.55 -13.78
C ALA A 97 -8.80 -34.34 -15.26
N THR A 98 -9.42 -33.20 -15.60
CA THR A 98 -9.88 -32.93 -16.97
C THR A 98 -8.75 -32.45 -17.91
N ALA A 99 -7.67 -31.88 -17.37
CA ALA A 99 -6.54 -31.39 -18.19
C ALA A 99 -5.60 -32.53 -18.66
N VAL A 100 -5.51 -33.62 -17.90
CA VAL A 100 -4.62 -34.76 -18.23
C VAL A 100 -5.25 -35.69 -19.29
N ALA A 101 -6.57 -35.70 -19.43
CA ALA A 101 -7.27 -36.50 -20.45
C ALA A 101 -7.21 -35.91 -21.88
N ALA A 102 -6.76 -34.66 -22.04
CA ALA A 102 -6.77 -33.95 -23.32
C ALA A 102 -5.45 -33.97 -24.10
N GLY A 103 -4.41 -34.67 -23.61
CA GLY A 103 -3.16 -34.88 -24.37
C GLY A 103 -2.38 -33.61 -24.73
N ALA A 104 -2.63 -32.48 -24.06
CA ALA A 104 -1.98 -31.21 -24.34
C ALA A 104 -0.56 -31.19 -23.75
N THR A 105 0.45 -31.28 -24.61
CA THR A 105 1.84 -31.03 -24.23
C THR A 105 2.09 -29.53 -24.06
N PRO A 106 2.87 -29.11 -23.04
CA PRO A 106 3.20 -27.70 -22.83
C PRO A 106 4.09 -27.16 -23.96
N PRO A 107 3.92 -25.90 -24.39
CA PRO A 107 4.71 -25.31 -25.46
C PRO A 107 6.17 -25.12 -25.03
N LYS A 108 7.08 -25.44 -25.97
CA LYS A 108 8.54 -25.36 -25.84
C LYS A 108 8.99 -23.90 -25.73
N LEU A 109 9.64 -23.55 -24.63
CA LEU A 109 10.23 -22.22 -24.42
C LEU A 109 11.34 -21.93 -25.45
N PRO A 110 11.42 -20.69 -25.98
CA PRO A 110 12.52 -20.28 -26.85
C PRO A 110 13.83 -20.10 -26.06
N PRO A 111 15.01 -20.32 -26.69
CA PRO A 111 16.30 -20.17 -26.03
C PRO A 111 16.64 -18.69 -25.73
N PRO A 112 17.46 -18.43 -24.70
CA PRO A 112 17.82 -17.07 -24.29
C PRO A 112 18.72 -16.39 -25.33
N ALA A 113 18.46 -15.10 -25.58
CA ALA A 113 19.27 -14.25 -26.45
C ALA A 113 20.65 -13.97 -25.83
N PRO A 114 21.73 -13.90 -26.64
CA PRO A 114 23.08 -13.62 -26.16
C PRO A 114 23.28 -12.15 -25.75
N ALA A 115 24.16 -11.96 -24.76
CA ALA A 115 24.52 -10.70 -24.13
C ALA A 115 24.89 -9.59 -25.13
N ALA A 116 24.22 -8.44 -25.02
CA ALA A 116 24.55 -7.24 -25.77
C ALA A 116 25.80 -6.58 -25.17
N ALA A 117 26.79 -6.39 -26.04
CA ALA A 117 28.07 -5.75 -25.77
C ALA A 117 27.93 -4.24 -25.49
N ALA A 118 28.87 -3.75 -24.69
CA ALA A 118 29.01 -2.37 -24.26
C ALA A 118 29.13 -1.38 -25.43
N VAL A 119 28.40 -0.25 -25.33
CA VAL A 119 28.54 0.92 -26.20
C VAL A 119 29.21 2.04 -25.37
N PRO A 120 30.29 2.70 -25.86
CA PRO A 120 30.96 3.77 -25.14
C PRO A 120 30.17 5.10 -25.19
N GLN A 121 30.11 5.80 -24.05
CA GLN A 121 29.57 7.15 -23.92
C GLN A 121 30.59 8.21 -24.38
N GLN A 122 30.12 9.25 -25.08
CA GLN A 122 30.83 10.52 -25.26
C GLN A 122 30.16 11.64 -24.43
N PRO A 123 30.91 12.67 -24.00
CA PRO A 123 30.42 13.68 -23.06
C PRO A 123 29.83 14.90 -23.79
N GLU A 124 28.66 15.34 -23.36
CA GLU A 124 28.13 16.67 -23.72
C GLU A 124 28.22 17.61 -22.52
N THR A 125 28.70 18.81 -22.81
CA THR A 125 28.87 19.93 -21.88
C THR A 125 27.72 20.91 -22.09
N ALA A 126 27.06 21.35 -21.02
CA ALA A 126 26.33 22.63 -21.01
C ALA A 126 26.02 23.11 -19.57
N ALA A 127 26.73 24.17 -19.23
CA ALA A 127 26.48 25.27 -18.32
C ALA A 127 25.04 25.62 -17.85
N HIS A 128 25.03 26.12 -16.59
CA HIS A 128 24.26 27.25 -16.02
C HIS A 128 22.80 27.04 -15.56
N GLY A 129 22.63 27.03 -14.24
CA GLY A 129 21.38 27.29 -13.54
C GLY A 129 21.64 27.50 -12.05
N THR A 130 21.65 28.76 -11.61
CA THR A 130 21.93 29.22 -10.24
C THR A 130 20.90 28.70 -9.24
N ALA A 131 21.31 27.86 -8.30
CA ALA A 131 20.47 27.39 -7.20
C ALA A 131 20.61 28.32 -5.97
N VAL A 132 19.46 28.72 -5.43
CA VAL A 132 19.33 29.45 -4.17
C VAL A 132 19.53 28.48 -3.00
N ALA A 133 20.36 28.90 -2.05
CA ALA A 133 20.89 28.09 -0.97
C ALA A 133 19.85 27.66 0.07
N GLY A 134 19.88 26.36 0.37
CA GLY A 134 19.24 25.70 1.50
C GLY A 134 19.82 24.29 1.66
N SER A 135 21.16 24.19 1.69
CA SER A 135 21.88 22.91 1.65
C SER A 135 22.02 22.32 3.06
N ALA A 136 21.08 21.46 3.44
CA ALA A 136 21.41 20.34 4.31
C ALA A 136 21.92 19.23 3.38
N SER A 137 23.25 19.03 3.34
CA SER A 137 23.83 18.00 2.47
C SER A 137 23.39 16.62 2.95
N ALA A 138 22.56 15.94 2.15
CA ALA A 138 22.26 14.54 2.34
C ALA A 138 23.54 13.69 2.23
N PRO A 139 23.64 12.55 2.93
CA PRO A 139 24.82 11.71 2.89
C PRO A 139 24.87 10.93 1.57
N SER A 140 25.37 11.56 0.51
CA SER A 140 25.49 10.99 -0.85
C SER A 140 26.43 9.77 -0.95
N SER A 141 27.11 9.39 0.14
CA SER A 141 28.09 8.30 0.17
C SER A 141 28.02 7.46 1.45
N ASN A 142 26.83 7.29 2.04
CA ASN A 142 26.73 6.58 3.32
C ASN A 142 27.04 5.08 3.16
N THR A 143 28.24 4.68 3.60
CA THR A 143 28.69 3.29 3.70
C THR A 143 28.44 2.69 5.09
N LYS A 144 27.91 3.49 6.03
CA LYS A 144 27.57 3.07 7.38
C LYS A 144 26.09 2.70 7.46
N ALA A 145 25.77 1.64 8.19
CA ALA A 145 24.39 1.30 8.51
C ALA A 145 23.76 2.28 9.52
N TYR A 146 22.44 2.48 9.43
CA TYR A 146 21.66 3.21 10.41
C TYR A 146 21.70 2.53 11.78
N THR A 147 21.83 3.35 12.83
CA THR A 147 21.82 3.01 14.25
C THR A 147 20.93 4.00 15.02
N SER A 148 20.47 3.63 16.22
CA SER A 148 19.62 4.50 17.05
C SER A 148 20.27 5.82 17.49
N ALA A 149 21.61 5.94 17.37
CA ALA A 149 22.33 7.17 17.67
C ALA A 149 22.36 8.16 16.50
N ASP A 150 21.97 7.73 15.29
CA ASP A 150 21.98 8.58 14.10
C ASP A 150 20.73 9.48 14.02
N ASP A 151 20.87 10.66 13.40
CA ASP A 151 19.75 11.57 13.15
C ASP A 151 18.81 11.00 12.07
N ARG A 152 17.57 10.68 12.47
CA ARG A 152 16.52 10.16 11.57
C ARG A 152 16.25 11.11 10.40
N SER A 153 16.32 12.42 10.60
CA SER A 153 15.99 13.42 9.57
C SER A 153 16.94 13.33 8.37
N MET A 154 18.23 13.12 8.63
CA MET A 154 19.23 12.92 7.58
C MET A 154 18.98 11.66 6.77
N TRP A 155 18.56 10.59 7.43
CA TRP A 155 18.25 9.32 6.78
C TRP A 155 16.93 9.36 6.01
N LEU A 156 15.91 10.07 6.53
CA LEU A 156 14.67 10.33 5.80
C LEU A 156 14.94 11.13 4.52
N ALA A 157 15.79 12.16 4.59
CA ALA A 157 16.20 12.91 3.41
C ALA A 157 16.93 12.01 2.40
N CYS A 158 17.87 11.17 2.86
CA CYS A 158 18.57 10.20 2.00
C CYS A 158 17.61 9.20 1.32
N LEU A 159 16.65 8.65 2.07
CA LEU A 159 15.60 7.78 1.54
C LEU A 159 14.74 8.50 0.51
N GLN A 160 14.34 9.74 0.81
CA GLN A 160 13.52 10.55 -0.09
C GLN A 160 14.25 10.90 -1.38
N GLU A 161 15.52 11.25 -1.32
CA GLU A 161 16.33 11.50 -2.52
C GLU A 161 16.53 10.24 -3.37
N THR A 162 16.67 9.08 -2.72
CA THR A 162 16.91 7.80 -3.42
C THR A 162 15.65 7.25 -4.08
N PHE A 163 14.51 7.34 -3.40
CA PHE A 163 13.25 6.70 -3.83
C PHE A 163 12.16 7.69 -4.26
N LEU A 164 12.45 9.00 -4.24
CA LEU A 164 11.56 10.08 -4.65
C LEU A 164 10.23 10.14 -3.90
N THR A 165 10.17 9.54 -2.71
CA THR A 165 8.99 9.49 -1.85
C THR A 165 9.41 9.69 -0.40
N THR A 166 8.55 10.30 0.40
CA THR A 166 8.76 10.38 1.85
C THR A 166 8.67 8.99 2.48
N PHE A 167 9.28 8.80 3.65
CA PHE A 167 9.20 7.57 4.44
C PHE A 167 8.62 7.86 5.82
N ALA A 168 7.82 6.93 6.34
CA ALA A 168 7.35 7.01 7.72
C ALA A 168 8.48 6.61 8.68
N GLU A 169 8.42 7.11 9.92
CA GLU A 169 9.48 6.86 10.92
C GLU A 169 9.56 5.39 11.39
N ASP A 170 8.47 4.65 11.26
CA ASP A 170 8.37 3.23 11.63
C ASP A 170 9.37 2.33 10.89
N ILE A 171 9.91 2.78 9.75
CA ILE A 171 10.98 2.07 9.04
C ILE A 171 12.24 1.92 9.89
N PHE A 172 12.58 2.93 10.71
CA PHE A 172 13.77 2.89 11.56
C PHE A 172 13.61 1.90 12.70
N GLU A 173 12.43 1.89 13.32
CA GLU A 173 12.10 0.99 14.43
C GLU A 173 12.06 -0.46 13.94
N THR A 174 11.44 -0.67 12.78
CA THR A 174 11.44 -1.96 12.09
C THR A 174 12.86 -2.41 11.76
N HIS A 175 13.71 -1.52 11.22
CA HIS A 175 15.11 -1.83 10.92
C HIS A 175 15.91 -2.22 12.15
N LEU A 176 15.75 -1.49 13.26
CA LEU A 176 16.45 -1.78 14.51
C LEU A 176 15.99 -3.11 15.11
N ALA A 177 14.68 -3.39 15.11
CA ALA A 177 14.12 -4.66 15.57
C ALA A 177 14.64 -5.85 14.73
N LEU A 178 14.68 -5.67 13.41
CA LEU A 178 15.22 -6.67 12.49
C LEU A 178 16.72 -6.88 12.62
N ARG A 179 17.47 -6.03 13.34
CA ARG A 179 18.93 -6.14 13.49
C ARG A 179 19.41 -6.52 14.88
N SER A 180 18.56 -6.43 15.90
CA SER A 180 18.95 -6.58 17.31
C SER A 180 19.05 -8.04 17.78
N GLY A 181 18.64 -9.02 16.97
CA GLY A 181 18.78 -10.46 17.26
C GLY A 181 20.20 -11.01 17.05
N THR A 182 20.50 -12.19 17.61
CA THR A 182 21.86 -12.78 17.59
C THR A 182 22.32 -13.31 16.23
N GLN A 183 21.45 -13.48 15.23
CA GLN A 183 21.82 -13.57 13.80
C GLN A 183 20.61 -13.22 12.93
N PRO A 184 20.29 -11.93 12.74
CA PRO A 184 19.06 -11.50 12.09
C PRO A 184 18.95 -12.03 10.66
N SER A 185 20.07 -12.09 9.94
CA SER A 185 20.14 -12.64 8.59
C SER A 185 19.73 -14.12 8.53
N SER A 186 20.11 -14.93 9.52
CA SER A 186 19.77 -16.36 9.56
C SER A 186 18.30 -16.59 9.90
N ALA A 187 17.74 -15.81 10.83
CA ALA A 187 16.34 -15.91 11.22
C ALA A 187 15.41 -15.44 10.10
N LEU A 188 15.75 -14.32 9.44
CA LEU A 188 15.04 -13.84 8.26
C LEU A 188 15.12 -14.84 7.11
N ALA A 189 16.30 -15.39 6.83
CA ALA A 189 16.46 -16.42 5.79
C ALA A 189 15.64 -17.69 6.09
N ALA A 190 15.65 -18.16 7.33
CA ALA A 190 14.87 -19.33 7.76
C ALA A 190 13.36 -19.09 7.64
N ALA A 191 12.90 -17.87 7.94
CA ALA A 191 11.51 -17.44 7.82
C ALA A 191 11.11 -17.02 6.40
N ARG A 192 12.04 -17.04 5.44
CA ARG A 192 11.86 -16.61 4.04
C ARG A 192 11.42 -15.15 3.94
N VAL A 193 12.05 -14.29 4.74
CA VAL A 193 11.84 -12.85 4.74
C VAL A 193 13.02 -12.17 4.04
N THR A 194 12.72 -11.38 3.01
CA THR A 194 13.70 -10.62 2.24
C THR A 194 13.48 -9.14 2.48
N LEU A 195 14.54 -8.45 2.91
CA LEU A 195 14.56 -7.00 3.08
C LEU A 195 14.89 -6.33 1.75
N LEU A 196 14.05 -5.39 1.32
CA LEU A 196 14.16 -4.74 0.01
C LEU A 196 14.98 -3.44 0.10
N ALA A 197 15.15 -2.77 -1.04
CA ALA A 197 16.06 -1.67 -1.24
C ALA A 197 16.10 -0.61 -0.12
N PRO A 198 14.97 -0.13 0.45
CA PRO A 198 15.03 0.83 1.55
C PRO A 198 15.75 0.30 2.79
N PHE A 199 15.54 -0.96 3.15
CA PHE A 199 16.25 -1.61 4.25
C PHE A 199 17.69 -1.99 3.89
N GLN A 200 17.97 -2.29 2.62
CA GLN A 200 19.35 -2.51 2.17
C GLN A 200 20.18 -1.23 2.30
N LEU A 201 19.58 -0.07 2.00
CA LEU A 201 20.17 1.24 2.21
C LEU A 201 20.43 1.51 3.70
N LEU A 202 19.41 1.34 4.56
CA LEU A 202 19.57 1.47 6.01
C LEU A 202 20.58 0.46 6.58
N GLY A 203 20.69 -0.71 5.95
CA GLY A 203 21.58 -1.79 6.31
C GLY A 203 23.04 -1.60 5.89
N ALA A 204 23.33 -0.61 5.06
CA ALA A 204 24.58 -0.47 4.30
C ALA A 204 24.92 -1.69 3.42
N ALA A 205 23.90 -2.47 3.03
CA ALA A 205 24.04 -3.53 2.04
C ALA A 205 24.07 -2.96 0.60
N ALA A 206 23.54 -1.75 0.39
CA ALA A 206 23.59 -1.02 -0.86
C ALA A 206 23.78 0.49 -0.59
N THR A 207 24.44 1.18 -1.52
CA THR A 207 24.59 2.64 -1.46
C THR A 207 23.46 3.33 -2.23
N PRO A 208 23.15 4.61 -1.95
CA PRO A 208 22.15 5.37 -2.71
C PRO A 208 22.37 5.33 -4.22
N ALA A 209 23.64 5.44 -4.64
CA ALA A 209 24.03 5.42 -6.05
C ALA A 209 23.82 4.07 -6.75
N ALA A 210 23.70 2.98 -6.00
CA ALA A 210 23.43 1.64 -6.53
C ALA A 210 21.92 1.33 -6.60
N LEU A 211 21.08 2.19 -6.04
CA LEU A 211 19.64 2.02 -5.96
C LEU A 211 18.91 3.04 -6.83
N SER A 212 17.64 2.76 -7.10
CA SER A 212 16.76 3.66 -7.82
C SER A 212 15.34 3.55 -7.29
N PRO A 213 14.44 4.48 -7.65
CA PRO A 213 13.02 4.36 -7.33
C PRO A 213 12.37 3.07 -7.85
N LEU A 214 12.97 2.42 -8.85
CA LEU A 214 12.48 1.18 -9.45
C LEU A 214 13.05 -0.09 -8.79
N SER A 215 13.99 0.04 -7.85
CA SER A 215 14.59 -1.12 -7.18
C SER A 215 13.51 -1.97 -6.49
N ASP A 216 13.59 -3.29 -6.70
CA ASP A 216 12.66 -4.31 -6.18
C ASP A 216 11.19 -4.19 -6.60
N ARG A 217 10.86 -3.29 -7.54
CA ARG A 217 9.51 -3.20 -8.10
C ARG A 217 9.25 -4.34 -9.09
N GLY A 218 8.12 -5.01 -8.92
CA GLY A 218 7.62 -5.99 -9.88
C GLY A 218 6.90 -5.32 -11.07
N PRO A 219 6.62 -6.07 -12.14
CA PRO A 219 5.98 -5.55 -13.36
C PRO A 219 4.58 -4.96 -13.13
N TYR A 220 3.91 -5.37 -12.04
CA TYR A 220 2.55 -4.92 -11.67
C TYR A 220 2.56 -4.02 -10.44
N HIS A 221 3.72 -3.50 -10.02
CA HIS A 221 3.77 -2.52 -8.94
C HIS A 221 3.53 -1.12 -9.53
N PRO A 222 2.42 -0.46 -9.16
CA PRO A 222 2.15 0.90 -9.62
C PRO A 222 3.09 1.89 -8.91
N PRO A 223 3.27 3.12 -9.41
CA PRO A 223 4.17 4.11 -8.81
C PRO A 223 3.85 4.40 -7.34
N GLU A 224 2.57 4.35 -6.96
CA GLU A 224 2.04 4.56 -5.60
C GLU A 224 2.58 3.54 -4.58
N PHE A 225 2.99 2.35 -5.03
CA PHE A 225 3.43 1.27 -4.14
C PHE A 225 4.96 1.18 -4.02
N GLN A 226 5.49 1.54 -2.85
CA GLN A 226 6.90 1.37 -2.51
C GLN A 226 7.12 0.06 -1.75
N PRO A 227 7.80 -0.94 -2.34
CA PRO A 227 8.02 -2.23 -1.69
C PRO A 227 9.09 -2.13 -0.58
N LEU A 228 8.86 -2.83 0.53
CA LEU A 228 9.72 -2.76 1.73
C LEU A 228 10.22 -4.14 2.17
N VAL A 229 9.32 -5.11 2.30
CA VAL A 229 9.64 -6.46 2.81
C VAL A 229 8.90 -7.49 1.97
N ARG A 230 9.57 -8.58 1.60
CA ARG A 230 8.95 -9.70 0.88
C ARG A 230 8.96 -10.94 1.76
N LEU A 231 7.83 -11.63 1.82
CA LEU A 231 7.71 -12.94 2.47
C LEU A 231 7.47 -13.97 1.37
N GLU A 232 8.41 -14.91 1.22
CA GLU A 232 8.33 -15.96 0.22
C GLU A 232 7.75 -17.23 0.83
N ASP A 233 6.71 -17.77 0.19
CA ASP A 233 6.12 -19.08 0.50
C ASP A 233 5.78 -19.78 -0.83
N SER A 234 4.69 -20.57 -0.87
CA SER A 234 4.06 -20.98 -2.13
C SER A 234 3.71 -19.80 -3.05
N VAL A 235 3.27 -18.67 -2.48
CA VAL A 235 3.05 -17.40 -3.18
C VAL A 235 3.73 -16.29 -2.40
N ALA A 236 4.64 -15.57 -3.06
CA ALA A 236 5.34 -14.45 -2.43
C ALA A 236 4.38 -13.27 -2.21
N ILE A 237 4.34 -12.74 -0.99
CA ILE A 237 3.65 -11.49 -0.67
C ILE A 237 4.66 -10.40 -0.41
N THR A 238 4.34 -9.16 -0.75
CA THR A 238 5.21 -8.00 -0.49
C THR A 238 4.46 -6.98 0.35
N LEU A 239 5.04 -6.61 1.48
CA LEU A 239 4.62 -5.48 2.30
C LEU A 239 5.25 -4.21 1.74
N GLY A 240 4.49 -3.13 1.72
CA GLY A 240 4.99 -1.84 1.27
C GLY A 240 4.09 -0.70 1.67
N TYR A 241 4.61 0.50 1.44
CA TYR A 241 3.86 1.73 1.57
C TYR A 241 3.06 2.00 0.30
N TRP A 242 1.82 2.40 0.47
CA TRP A 242 0.98 2.97 -0.58
C TRP A 242 0.81 4.46 -0.33
N ARG A 243 1.03 5.27 -1.36
CA ARG A 243 0.88 6.72 -1.32
C ARG A 243 0.10 7.21 -2.53
N ASP A 244 -1.00 7.91 -2.29
CA ASP A 244 -1.71 8.63 -3.35
C ASP A 244 -0.94 9.91 -3.76
N ASP A 245 -0.20 10.52 -2.83
CA ASP A 245 0.71 11.66 -3.06
C ASP A 245 2.12 11.28 -2.56
N PRO A 246 3.18 11.39 -3.39
CA PRO A 246 4.55 11.04 -3.00
C PRO A 246 5.10 11.85 -1.82
N SER A 247 4.48 13.00 -1.50
CA SER A 247 4.87 13.89 -0.40
C SER A 247 4.10 13.64 0.89
N ASP A 248 3.05 12.82 0.87
CA ASP A 248 2.28 12.46 2.07
C ASP A 248 3.21 11.81 3.09
N PRO A 249 3.37 12.29 4.34
CA PRO A 249 4.24 11.65 5.31
C PRO A 249 3.66 10.33 5.86
N ALA A 250 2.36 10.08 5.75
CA ALA A 250 1.66 8.97 6.39
C ALA A 250 1.15 7.95 5.36
N PRO A 251 1.99 6.98 4.94
CA PRO A 251 1.59 6.00 3.94
C PRO A 251 0.53 5.05 4.49
N THR A 252 -0.32 4.54 3.61
CA THR A 252 -1.12 3.36 3.93
C THR A 252 -0.26 2.12 3.80
N LEU A 253 -0.18 1.29 4.84
CA LEU A 253 0.46 -0.02 4.73
C LEU A 253 -0.42 -0.96 3.92
N VAL A 254 0.16 -1.61 2.92
CA VAL A 254 -0.55 -2.57 2.08
C VAL A 254 0.24 -3.86 1.94
N VAL A 255 -0.49 -4.95 1.76
CA VAL A 255 0.06 -6.22 1.29
C VAL A 255 -0.25 -6.37 -0.19
N CYS A 256 0.80 -6.51 -0.99
CA CYS A 256 0.76 -6.88 -2.40
C CYS A 256 0.79 -8.40 -2.54
N ARG A 257 -0.15 -8.96 -3.31
CA ARG A 257 -0.17 -10.37 -3.70
C ARG A 257 -0.24 -10.50 -5.20
N PRO A 258 0.69 -11.23 -5.85
CA PRO A 258 0.53 -11.62 -7.23
C PRO A 258 -0.78 -12.38 -7.43
N ASN A 259 -1.50 -12.11 -8.51
CA ASN A 259 -2.66 -12.88 -8.89
C ASN A 259 -2.54 -13.35 -10.35
N ALA A 260 -3.09 -14.52 -10.62
CA ALA A 260 -3.41 -14.96 -11.97
C ALA A 260 -4.92 -14.75 -12.15
N SER A 261 -5.31 -13.68 -12.84
CA SER A 261 -6.72 -13.42 -13.14
C SER A 261 -7.08 -13.92 -14.55
N LYS A 262 -8.37 -13.99 -14.86
CA LYS A 262 -8.84 -14.28 -16.23
C LYS A 262 -8.40 -13.22 -17.25
N GLU A 263 -8.09 -12.02 -16.78
CA GLU A 263 -7.60 -10.90 -17.60
C GLU A 263 -6.07 -10.90 -17.76
N GLY A 264 -5.39 -11.85 -17.11
CA GLY A 264 -3.94 -12.01 -17.14
C GLY A 264 -3.29 -11.95 -15.76
N PRO A 265 -1.96 -12.14 -15.71
CA PRO A 265 -1.16 -11.95 -14.50
C PRO A 265 -1.23 -10.49 -14.01
N GLY A 266 -1.30 -10.31 -12.70
CA GLY A 266 -1.36 -9.00 -12.07
C GLY A 266 -0.94 -9.04 -10.59
N SER A 267 -1.29 -7.96 -9.88
CA SER A 267 -1.14 -7.86 -8.43
C SER A 267 -2.38 -7.26 -7.78
N THR A 268 -2.75 -7.77 -6.61
CA THR A 268 -3.75 -7.18 -5.74
C THR A 268 -3.07 -6.47 -4.57
N PHE A 269 -3.61 -5.33 -4.17
CA PHE A 269 -3.12 -4.54 -3.05
C PHE A 269 -4.24 -4.44 -2.02
N THR A 270 -3.97 -4.92 -0.81
CA THR A 270 -4.96 -4.90 0.28
C THR A 270 -4.41 -4.02 1.40
N PRO A 271 -5.12 -2.96 1.81
CA PRO A 271 -4.78 -2.20 3.00
C PRO A 271 -4.73 -3.09 4.24
N LEU A 272 -3.75 -2.84 5.09
CA LEU A 272 -3.59 -3.50 6.38
C LEU A 272 -4.26 -2.68 7.48
N VAL A 273 -4.66 -3.36 8.56
CA VAL A 273 -5.23 -2.71 9.74
C VAL A 273 -4.11 -2.09 10.58
N GLU A 274 -2.94 -2.72 10.57
CA GLU A 274 -1.75 -2.24 11.24
C GLU A 274 -1.26 -0.95 10.57
N THR A 275 -1.05 0.08 11.39
CA THR A 275 -0.53 1.38 10.95
C THR A 275 1.00 1.50 11.11
N HIS A 276 1.64 0.48 11.69
CA HIS A 276 3.07 0.43 11.94
C HIS A 276 3.69 -0.80 11.28
N LEU A 277 4.77 -0.61 10.52
CA LEU A 277 5.37 -1.63 9.66
C LEU A 277 5.84 -2.87 10.42
N LEU A 278 6.43 -2.70 11.61
CA LEU A 278 6.83 -3.83 12.45
C LEU A 278 5.64 -4.71 12.84
N HIS A 279 4.53 -4.10 13.26
CA HIS A 279 3.31 -4.83 13.63
C HIS A 279 2.68 -5.50 12.41
N ALA A 280 2.67 -4.82 11.26
CA ALA A 280 2.20 -5.40 10.00
C ALA A 280 3.02 -6.65 9.61
N LEU A 281 4.34 -6.60 9.77
CA LEU A 281 5.23 -7.73 9.51
C LEU A 281 4.95 -8.89 10.47
N ILE A 282 4.86 -8.63 11.77
CA ILE A 282 4.54 -9.63 12.79
C ILE A 282 3.19 -10.31 12.47
N ALA A 283 2.16 -9.52 12.16
CA ALA A 283 0.84 -10.02 11.81
C ALA A 283 0.87 -10.92 10.57
N GLN A 284 1.62 -10.56 9.51
CA GLN A 284 1.75 -11.41 8.33
C GLN A 284 2.57 -12.68 8.59
N LEU A 285 3.60 -12.61 9.43
CA LEU A 285 4.38 -13.78 9.84
C LEU A 285 3.49 -14.77 10.61
N GLN A 286 2.71 -14.29 11.57
CA GLN A 286 1.76 -15.10 12.34
C GLN A 286 0.69 -15.72 11.44
N LYS A 287 0.05 -14.90 10.59
CA LYS A 287 -0.99 -15.39 9.65
C LYS A 287 -0.46 -16.47 8.73
N SER A 288 0.73 -16.27 8.18
CA SER A 288 1.33 -17.24 7.25
C SER A 288 1.88 -18.48 7.96
N ALA A 289 2.13 -18.43 9.27
CA ALA A 289 2.53 -19.57 10.06
C ALA A 289 1.38 -20.47 10.54
N LEU A 290 0.13 -20.02 10.37
CA LEU A 290 -1.07 -20.84 10.55
C LEU A 290 -1.32 -21.75 9.34
N ALA A 291 -0.83 -21.36 8.16
CA ALA A 291 -0.92 -22.19 6.97
C ALA A 291 0.09 -23.37 7.03
N PRO A 292 -0.22 -24.53 6.43
CA PRO A 292 0.74 -25.63 6.30
C PRO A 292 1.90 -25.20 5.39
N SER A 293 3.01 -24.77 6.00
CA SER A 293 4.23 -24.37 5.30
C SER A 293 5.45 -24.94 6.02
N LEU A 294 6.47 -25.33 5.26
CA LEU A 294 7.77 -25.78 5.79
C LEU A 294 8.43 -24.68 6.64
N TYR A 295 8.04 -23.42 6.43
CA TYR A 295 8.60 -22.25 7.11
C TYR A 295 7.76 -21.79 8.30
N ALA A 296 6.62 -22.44 8.58
CA ALA A 296 5.69 -22.00 9.63
C ALA A 296 6.35 -21.90 11.01
N ALA A 297 7.18 -22.87 11.40
CA ALA A 297 7.89 -22.83 12.67
C ALA A 297 8.90 -21.67 12.75
N ALA A 298 9.69 -21.46 11.68
CA ALA A 298 10.65 -20.36 11.61
C ALA A 298 9.96 -18.99 11.65
N ARG A 299 8.79 -18.86 11.01
CA ARG A 299 8.00 -17.63 11.04
C ARG A 299 7.39 -17.34 12.40
N ARG A 300 6.91 -18.36 13.14
CA ARG A 300 6.48 -18.17 14.54
C ARG A 300 7.63 -17.72 15.43
N ALA A 301 8.79 -18.36 15.28
CA ALA A 301 9.98 -18.00 16.05
C ALA A 301 10.43 -16.56 15.75
N LEU A 302 10.42 -16.16 14.48
CA LEU A 302 10.75 -14.78 14.09
C LEU A 302 9.71 -13.78 14.62
N ALA A 303 8.41 -14.07 14.52
CA ALA A 303 7.37 -13.20 15.05
C ALA A 303 7.54 -13.00 16.56
N ALA A 304 7.71 -14.08 17.32
CA ALA A 304 7.92 -14.02 18.77
C ALA A 304 9.20 -13.26 19.15
N ALA A 305 10.26 -13.36 18.35
CA ALA A 305 11.50 -12.62 18.56
C ALA A 305 11.36 -11.11 18.25
N LEU A 306 10.45 -10.73 17.35
CA LEU A 306 10.17 -9.33 17.03
C LEU A 306 9.19 -8.68 18.01
N GLU A 307 8.39 -9.48 18.71
CA GLU A 307 7.47 -9.02 19.77
C GLU A 307 8.17 -8.79 21.12
N ALA A 308 9.30 -9.46 21.35
CA ALA A 308 10.07 -9.41 22.59
C ALA A 308 11.02 -8.21 22.65
#